data_AF-A0A452YNN0-F1
#
_entry.id   AF-A0A452YNN0-F1
#
_cell.length_a   1.000
_cell.length_b   1.000
_cell.length_c   1.000
_cell.angle_alpha   90.00
_cell.angle_beta   90.00
_cell.angle_gamma   90.00
#
_symmetry.space_group_name_H-M   'P 1'
#
loop_
_entity.id
_entity.type
_entity.pdbx_description
1 polymer ?
#
loop_
_entity_poly.entity_id
_entity_poly.type
_entity_poly.pdbx_seq_one_letter_code
_entity_poly.pdbx_strand_id
1 'polypeptide(L)' 'ENNKKFTVGEVNESDNGNYGASAHSDYGMITLLATDGTPGLQICREKDRHPQLWEDVRHVDG' A
#
# COMPACT_ATOMS: atom_id res chain seq x y z
N GLU A 1 -5.86 11.27 -21.66
CA GLU A 1 -6.66 10.34 -20.84
C GLU A 1 -5.71 9.29 -20.26
N ASN A 2 -5.19 9.54 -19.06
CA ASN A 2 -4.14 8.71 -18.45
C ASN A 2 -4.79 7.69 -17.53
N ASN A 3 -5.08 6.52 -18.08
CA ASN A 3 -5.67 5.40 -17.36
C ASN A 3 -4.61 4.86 -16.39
N LYS A 4 -4.50 5.46 -15.20
CA LYS A 4 -3.69 4.90 -14.11
C LYS A 4 -4.35 3.58 -13.72
N LYS A 5 -3.80 2.47 -14.22
CA LYS A 5 -4.20 1.11 -13.85
C LYS A 5 -3.85 0.89 -12.38
N PHE A 6 -4.75 1.18 -11.46
CA PHE A 6 -4.59 0.80 -10.06
C PHE A 6 -4.66 -0.73 -9.98
N THR A 7 -3.56 -1.37 -9.58
CA THR A 7 -3.53 -2.79 -9.26
C THR A 7 -4.03 -2.92 -7.83
N VAL A 8 -5.13 -3.65 -7.63
CA VAL A 8 -5.59 -4.03 -6.29
C VAL A 8 -4.51 -4.93 -5.70
N GLY A 9 -3.97 -4.55 -4.53
CA GLY A 9 -3.04 -5.36 -3.79
C GLY A 9 -3.75 -6.63 -3.32
N GLU A 10 -3.21 -7.79 -3.66
CA GLU A 10 -3.79 -9.08 -3.31
C GLU A 10 -3.35 -9.46 -1.90
N VAL A 11 -4.23 -9.32 -0.92
CA VAL A 11 -4.01 -9.90 0.42
C VAL A 11 -4.39 -11.37 0.33
N ASN A 12 -3.42 -12.21 -0.06
CA ASN A 12 -3.64 -13.64 -0.17
C ASN A 12 -3.73 -14.28 1.23
N GLU A 13 -4.74 -15.13 1.46
CA GLU A 13 -4.87 -15.90 2.71
C GLU A 13 -3.67 -16.84 2.95
N SER A 14 -2.88 -17.13 1.91
CA SER A 14 -1.64 -17.91 1.98
C SER A 14 -0.42 -17.10 2.44
N ASP A 15 -0.52 -15.78 2.60
CA ASP A 15 0.59 -14.91 3.03
C ASP A 15 0.81 -14.93 4.55
N ASN A 16 0.35 -16.03 5.18
CA ASN A 16 0.27 -16.25 6.62
C ASN A 16 1.68 -16.29 7.24
N GLY A 17 2.25 -15.11 7.48
CA GLY A 17 3.55 -14.91 8.11
C GLY A 17 4.52 -13.98 7.38
N ASN A 18 4.21 -13.47 6.18
CA ASN A 18 5.10 -12.59 5.42
C ASN A 18 4.71 -11.11 5.51
N TYR A 19 4.40 -10.64 6.72
CA TYR A 19 4.02 -9.25 6.96
C TYR A 19 5.23 -8.45 7.44
N GLY A 20 5.70 -7.49 6.64
CA GLY A 20 6.73 -6.54 7.07
C GLY A 20 6.21 -5.60 8.17
N ALA A 21 5.05 -4.98 7.92
CA ALA A 21 4.29 -4.20 8.89
C ALA A 21 2.78 -4.40 8.65
N SER A 22 2.01 -4.49 9.73
CA SER A 22 0.55 -4.61 9.63
C SER A 22 -0.11 -3.28 9.24
N ALA A 23 -1.37 -3.32 8.82
CA ALA A 23 -2.17 -2.14 8.57
C ALA A 23 -2.19 -1.20 9.79
N HIS A 24 -1.71 0.04 9.60
CA HIS A 24 -1.72 1.08 10.63
C HIS A 24 -1.81 2.47 10.00
N SER A 25 -1.93 3.49 10.84
CA SER A 25 -1.80 4.88 10.44
C SER A 25 -0.72 5.55 11.29
N ASP A 26 0.09 6.38 10.65
CA ASP A 26 1.11 7.16 11.36
C ASP A 26 0.46 8.30 12.16
N TYR A 27 1.15 8.71 13.22
CA TYR A 27 0.81 9.93 13.94
C TYR A 27 1.38 11.15 13.23
N GLY A 28 0.64 12.26 13.25
CA GLY A 28 1.08 13.54 12.68
C GLY A 28 0.27 13.97 11.46
N MET A 29 0.85 14.88 10.67
CA MET A 29 0.18 15.47 9.50
C MET A 29 0.61 14.83 8.18
N ILE A 30 1.92 14.59 7.99
CA ILE A 30 2.49 14.12 6.72
C ILE A 30 3.56 13.07 7.02
N THR A 31 3.49 11.95 6.30
CA THR A 31 4.57 10.95 6.21
C THR A 31 5.23 11.05 4.84
N LEU A 32 6.55 11.19 4.82
CA LEU A 32 7.39 11.11 3.61
C LEU A 32 8.20 9.82 3.67
N LEU A 33 8.15 9.01 2.61
CA LEU A 33 8.83 7.72 2.55
C LEU A 33 9.65 7.63 1.26
N ALA A 34 10.91 7.21 1.39
CA ALA A 34 11.80 6.89 0.27
C ALA A 34 12.18 5.40 0.34
N THR A 35 12.13 4.70 -0.79
CA THR A 35 12.42 3.26 -0.88
C THR A 35 13.46 2.99 -1.96
N ASP A 36 14.08 1.80 -1.90
CA ASP A 36 15.13 1.36 -2.83
C ASP A 36 14.60 0.74 -4.13
N GLY A 37 13.28 0.77 -4.34
CA GLY A 37 12.61 0.16 -5.49
C GLY A 37 12.15 -1.27 -5.28
N THR A 38 12.52 -1.92 -4.17
CA THR A 38 11.97 -3.23 -3.81
C THR A 38 10.46 -3.09 -3.50
N PRO A 39 9.57 -3.87 -4.15
CA PRO A 39 8.13 -3.85 -3.87
C PRO A 39 7.79 -4.27 -2.44
N GLY A 40 6.64 -3.81 -1.92
CA GLY A 40 6.15 -4.23 -0.60
C GLY A 40 5.29 -3.20 0.15
N LEU A 41 5.23 -1.95 -0.33
CA LEU A 41 4.37 -0.93 0.26
C LEU A 41 2.95 -1.00 -0.33
N GLN A 42 1.96 -1.15 0.55
CA GLN A 42 0.54 -1.08 0.22
C GLN A 42 -0.14 0.05 0.99
N ILE A 43 -1.10 0.71 0.37
CA ILE A 43 -1.90 1.77 0.99
C ILE A 43 -3.40 1.51 0.87
N CYS A 44 -4.15 1.87 1.92
CA CYS A 44 -5.60 1.95 1.88
C CYS A 44 -6.01 3.43 1.89
N ARG A 45 -6.62 3.91 0.81
CA ARG A 45 -7.07 5.32 0.72
C ARG A 45 -8.32 5.60 1.54
N GLU A 46 -9.19 4.61 1.67
CA GLU A 46 -10.48 4.72 2.35
C GLU A 46 -10.53 3.71 3.50
N LYS A 47 -9.90 4.04 4.63
CA LYS A 47 -9.78 3.13 5.79
C LYS A 47 -11.13 2.67 6.36
N ASP A 48 -12.16 3.50 6.25
CA ASP A 48 -13.49 3.25 6.83
C ASP A 48 -14.43 2.51 5.86
N ARG A 49 -14.00 2.30 4.61
CA ARG A 49 -14.78 1.56 3.61
C ARG A 49 -14.76 0.06 3.92
N HIS A 50 -15.88 -0.61 3.66
CA HIS A 50 -16.03 -2.05 3.81
C HIS A 50 -16.50 -2.70 2.49
N PRO A 51 -15.72 -3.62 1.88
CA PRO A 51 -14.36 -4.02 2.29
C PRO A 51 -13.33 -2.91 2.04
N GLN A 52 -12.26 -2.90 2.84
CA GLN A 52 -11.10 -2.06 2.61
C GLN A 52 -10.41 -2.50 1.32
N LEU A 53 -10.02 -1.53 0.48
CA LEU A 53 -9.23 -1.80 -0.72
C LEU A 53 -7.79 -1.35 -0.49
N TRP A 54 -6.87 -2.25 -0.77
CA TRP A 54 -5.42 -2.03 -0.69
C TRP A 54 -4.85 -1.89 -2.09
N GLU A 55 -3.88 -1.00 -2.25
CA GLU A 55 -3.22 -0.71 -3.52
C GLU A 55 -1.71 -0.77 -3.35
N ASP A 56 -1.04 -1.46 -4.28
CA ASP A 56 0.43 -1.46 -4.32
C ASP A 56 0.95 -0.08 -4.75
N VAL A 57 1.93 0.44 -4.02
CA VAL A 57 2.61 1.68 -4.37
C VAL A 57 3.74 1.38 -5.35
N ARG A 58 3.66 1.99 -6.53
CA ARG A 58 4.73 1.89 -7.53
C ARG A 58 5.92 2.74 -7.11
N HIS A 59 7.10 2.20 -7.30
CA HIS A 59 8.34 2.97 -7.16
C HIS A 59 8.40 4.12 -8.17
N VAL A 60 9.04 5.21 -7.77
CA VAL A 60 9.30 6.40 -8.59
C VAL A 60 10.75 6.79 -8.34
N ASP A 61 11.52 6.94 -9.42
CA ASP A 61 12.90 7.41 -9.35
C ASP A 61 12.94 8.87 -8.82
N GLY A 62 14.00 9.18 -8.07
CA GLY A 62 14.23 10.50 -7.46
C GLY A 62 14.83 11.55 -8.39
#